data_AF-A0A7Y2IF88-F1
#
_entry.id   AF-A0A7Y2IF88-F1
#
_cell.length_a   1.000
_cell.length_b   1.000
_cell.length_c   1.000
_cell.angle_alpha   90.00
_cell.angle_beta   90.00
_cell.angle_gamma   90.00
#
_symmetry.space_group_name_H-M   'P 1'
#
loop_
_entity.id
_entity.type
_entity.pdbx_description
1 polymer ?
#
loop_
_entity_poly.entity_id
_entity_poly.type
_entity_poly.pdbx_seq_one_letter_code
_entity_poly.pdbx_strand_id
1 'polypeptide(L)'
;MAQSSSEGSTPSTASNPIDESAAHARAEEILAKSQVHSDAVVVPTPSNPALAVPFLTRKAIDRLAGFTGFLTQVLVVVVLLMVLWSVISRRMDKTFGTSLIVSQFQEGQRMGFAFLTLLGLNFGLREGVNPRVDFWWAEFSNRRKALIDFVFHLFLFLPFAWMVIGVLWNPTRRSVTGNLNGEFDTWKIWETWEQSPDAGGLPVSPIRIMILVGFILLLLQILADIIKNVFVLIGREDLAGIHQHDAPIRVE
;
A
#
# COMPACT_ATOMS: atom_id res chain seq x y z
N MET A 1 -22.83 39.03 56.82
CA MET A 1 -21.64 39.18 57.67
C MET A 1 -21.35 37.82 58.29
N ALA A 2 -20.47 37.03 57.67
CA ALA A 2 -19.70 35.91 58.24
C ALA A 2 -18.85 35.27 57.12
N GLN A 3 -17.54 35.39 57.24
CA GLN A 3 -16.48 34.76 56.43
C GLN A 3 -16.01 33.45 57.11
N SER A 4 -15.15 32.69 56.40
CA SER A 4 -14.29 31.56 56.84
C SER A 4 -14.98 30.19 56.78
N SER A 5 -14.48 29.09 56.21
CA SER A 5 -13.14 28.53 55.82
C SER A 5 -13.45 27.42 54.77
N SER A 6 -12.58 26.80 53.97
CA SER A 6 -11.27 26.19 54.23
C SER A 6 -10.58 25.82 52.90
N GLU A 7 -9.26 25.73 52.96
CA GLU A 7 -8.32 25.36 51.89
C GLU A 7 -8.62 24.01 51.21
N GLY A 8 -8.43 23.96 49.89
CA GLY A 8 -8.40 22.74 49.08
C GLY A 8 -7.02 22.58 48.45
N SER A 9 -6.25 21.66 49.02
CA SER A 9 -4.88 21.26 48.68
C SER A 9 -4.65 20.96 47.20
N THR A 10 -3.51 21.42 46.68
CA THR A 10 -2.87 20.92 45.45
C THR A 10 -2.56 19.42 45.59
N PRO A 11 -2.78 18.58 44.57
CA PRO A 11 -2.33 17.19 44.64
C PRO A 11 -0.81 17.17 44.47
N SER A 12 -0.12 16.79 45.55
CA SER A 12 1.27 16.36 45.55
C SER A 12 1.39 15.12 44.67
N THR A 13 1.96 15.29 43.47
CA THR A 13 2.47 14.19 42.65
C THR A 13 3.71 13.62 43.31
N ALA A 14 3.52 12.82 44.35
CA ALA A 14 4.51 11.86 44.80
C ALA A 14 4.41 10.64 43.86
N SER A 15 5.30 10.56 42.88
CA SER A 15 5.48 9.35 42.08
C SER A 15 5.91 8.23 43.02
N ASN A 16 5.07 7.19 43.11
CA ASN A 16 5.31 6.04 43.95
C ASN A 16 6.50 5.25 43.37
N PRO A 17 7.58 4.96 44.13
CA PRO A 17 8.77 4.25 43.62
C PRO A 17 8.48 2.84 43.07
N ILE A 18 7.32 2.26 43.40
CA ILE A 18 6.85 0.98 42.87
C ILE A 18 6.43 1.09 41.39
N ASP A 19 5.96 2.26 40.94
CA ASP A 19 5.52 2.49 39.57
C ASP A 19 6.70 2.69 38.61
N GLU A 20 7.79 3.33 39.06
CA GLU A 20 9.00 3.49 38.25
C GLU A 20 9.68 2.15 37.96
N SER A 21 9.77 1.24 38.94
CA SER A 21 10.33 -0.11 38.73
C SER A 21 9.51 -0.93 37.72
N ALA A 22 8.18 -0.84 37.80
CA ALA A 22 7.29 -1.51 36.86
C ALA A 22 7.33 -0.87 35.45
N ALA A 23 7.46 0.46 35.37
CA ALA A 23 7.62 1.19 34.12
C ALA A 23 8.97 0.86 33.44
N HIS A 24 10.05 0.76 34.21
CA HIS A 24 11.36 0.33 33.70
C HIS A 24 11.34 -1.12 33.21
N ALA A 25 10.72 -2.05 33.94
CA ALA A 25 10.58 -3.44 33.50
C ALA A 25 9.74 -3.56 32.21
N ARG A 26 8.66 -2.77 32.09
CA ARG A 26 7.87 -2.69 30.84
C ARG A 26 8.64 -2.03 29.70
N ALA A 27 9.44 -1.00 29.99
CA ALA A 27 10.29 -0.36 28.98
C ALA A 27 11.37 -1.31 28.47
N GLU A 28 11.99 -2.10 29.35
CA GLU A 28 12.93 -3.15 28.97
C GLU A 28 12.25 -4.29 28.19
N GLU A 29 11.02 -4.67 28.56
CA GLU A 29 10.23 -5.64 27.80
C GLU A 29 9.87 -5.11 26.39
N ILE A 30 9.51 -3.83 26.29
CA ILE A 30 9.21 -3.16 25.02
C ILE A 30 10.49 -3.02 24.18
N LEU A 31 11.62 -2.70 24.80
CA LEU A 31 12.92 -2.64 24.12
C LEU A 31 13.39 -4.02 23.66
N ALA A 32 13.18 -5.06 24.47
CA ALA A 32 13.47 -6.44 24.10
C ALA A 32 12.57 -6.92 22.95
N LYS A 33 11.26 -6.63 23.00
CA LYS A 33 10.32 -6.90 21.90
C LYS A 33 10.66 -6.11 20.65
N SER A 34 11.11 -4.86 20.80
CA SER A 34 11.55 -4.01 19.70
C SER A 34 12.88 -4.50 19.09
N GLN A 35 13.81 -5.02 19.89
CA GLN A 35 15.06 -5.60 19.40
C GLN A 35 14.80 -6.92 18.66
N VAL A 36 13.92 -7.79 19.16
CA VAL A 36 13.49 -9.01 18.47
C VAL A 36 12.81 -8.69 17.12
N HIS A 37 12.10 -7.56 17.02
CA HIS A 37 11.49 -7.08 15.77
C HIS A 37 12.51 -6.41 14.82
N SER A 38 13.65 -5.93 15.36
CA SER A 38 14.71 -5.23 14.61
C SER A 38 15.81 -6.15 14.10
N ASP A 39 15.92 -7.37 14.62
CA ASP A 39 16.73 -8.43 14.03
C ASP A 39 16.09 -8.83 12.71
N ALA A 40 16.37 -8.05 11.66
CA ALA A 40 15.94 -8.31 10.30
C ALA A 40 16.23 -9.78 10.00
N VAL A 41 15.19 -10.61 9.91
CA VAL A 41 15.31 -12.04 9.61
C VAL A 41 16.20 -12.15 8.38
N VAL A 42 17.47 -12.52 8.61
CA VAL A 42 18.46 -12.56 7.53
C VAL A 42 18.13 -13.78 6.71
N VAL A 43 17.30 -13.57 5.69
CA VAL A 43 16.88 -14.63 4.78
C VAL A 43 18.13 -15.18 4.08
N PRO A 44 18.54 -16.44 4.35
CA PRO A 44 19.78 -16.98 3.84
C PRO A 44 19.69 -17.12 2.32
N THR A 45 20.77 -16.77 1.62
CA THR A 45 20.84 -17.00 0.17
C THR A 45 20.96 -18.50 -0.09
N PRO A 46 20.11 -19.10 -0.93
CA PRO A 46 20.19 -20.52 -1.23
C PRO A 46 21.49 -20.86 -1.96
N SER A 47 22.16 -21.92 -1.50
CA SER A 47 23.39 -22.44 -2.14
C SER A 47 23.13 -23.22 -3.43
N ASN A 48 21.91 -23.75 -3.62
CA ASN A 48 21.51 -24.50 -4.81
C ASN A 48 21.04 -23.55 -5.92
N PRO A 49 21.61 -23.61 -7.15
CA PRO A 49 21.23 -22.74 -8.26
C PRO A 49 19.74 -22.83 -8.63
N ALA A 50 19.11 -24.01 -8.47
CA ALA A 50 17.69 -24.21 -8.79
C ALA A 50 16.75 -23.40 -7.87
N LEU A 51 17.17 -23.13 -6.63
CA LEU A 51 16.41 -22.30 -5.68
C LEU A 51 16.86 -20.83 -5.71
N ALA A 52 18.08 -20.56 -6.18
CA ALA A 52 18.64 -19.21 -6.27
C ALA A 52 17.93 -18.33 -7.30
N VAL A 53 17.64 -18.86 -8.49
CA VAL A 53 16.93 -18.11 -9.53
C VAL A 53 15.56 -17.60 -9.03
N PRO A 54 14.61 -18.44 -8.59
CA PRO A 54 13.31 -17.97 -8.12
C PRO A 54 13.43 -17.06 -6.89
N PHE A 55 14.39 -17.33 -6.00
CA PHE A 55 14.65 -16.48 -4.84
C PHE A 55 15.09 -15.06 -5.23
N LEU A 56 16.02 -14.93 -6.17
CA LEU A 56 16.52 -13.65 -6.66
C LEU A 56 15.45 -12.89 -7.44
N THR A 57 14.68 -13.57 -8.30
CA THR A 57 13.55 -12.98 -9.02
C THR A 57 12.53 -12.39 -8.05
N ARG A 58 12.13 -13.17 -7.04
CA ARG A 58 11.23 -12.70 -5.99
C ARG A 58 11.80 -11.49 -5.26
N LYS A 59 13.06 -11.53 -4.80
CA LYS A 59 13.71 -10.40 -4.11
C LYS A 59 13.74 -9.13 -4.98
N ALA A 60 13.94 -9.25 -6.28
CA ALA A 60 13.92 -8.12 -7.21
C ALA A 60 12.52 -7.50 -7.32
N ILE A 61 11.49 -8.34 -7.42
CA ILE A 61 10.09 -7.89 -7.45
C ILE A 61 9.70 -7.26 -6.11
N ASP A 62 10.05 -7.88 -4.98
CA ASP A 62 9.79 -7.34 -3.64
C ASP A 62 10.44 -5.95 -3.47
N ARG A 63 11.64 -5.72 -4.02
CA ARG A 63 12.29 -4.40 -4.02
C ARG A 63 11.54 -3.37 -4.86
N LEU A 64 11.09 -3.77 -6.05
CA LEU A 64 10.27 -2.91 -6.91
C LEU A 64 8.99 -2.51 -6.18
N ALA A 65 8.33 -3.47 -5.53
CA ALA A 65 7.14 -3.22 -4.74
C ALA A 65 7.41 -2.23 -3.59
N GLY A 66 8.53 -2.39 -2.88
CA GLY A 66 8.97 -1.45 -1.84
C GLY A 66 9.18 -0.03 -2.36
N PHE A 67 9.81 0.11 -3.53
CA PHE A 67 10.00 1.40 -4.18
C PHE A 67 8.65 2.04 -4.57
N THR A 68 7.73 1.28 -5.16
CA THR A 68 6.40 1.79 -5.48
C THR A 68 5.57 2.13 -4.24
N GLY A 69 5.77 1.41 -3.14
CA GLY A 69 5.20 1.73 -1.83
C GLY A 69 5.70 3.09 -1.31
N PHE A 70 6.99 3.35 -1.39
CA PHE A 70 7.56 4.66 -1.04
C PHE A 70 6.98 5.79 -1.90
N LEU A 71 6.88 5.60 -3.22
CA LEU A 71 6.26 6.59 -4.11
C LEU A 71 4.79 6.83 -3.74
N THR A 72 4.07 5.76 -3.37
CA THR A 72 2.68 5.86 -2.91
C THR A 72 2.59 6.71 -1.64
N GLN A 73 3.48 6.51 -0.66
CA GLN A 73 3.51 7.33 0.57
C GLN A 73 3.71 8.82 0.28
N VAL A 74 4.65 9.16 -0.61
CA VAL A 74 4.87 10.56 -1.03
C VAL A 74 3.62 11.12 -1.70
N LEU A 75 3.02 10.35 -2.60
CA LEU A 75 1.81 10.75 -3.32
C LEU A 75 0.62 10.94 -2.37
N VAL A 76 0.55 10.21 -1.24
CA VAL A 76 -0.54 10.38 -0.24
C VAL A 76 -0.49 11.80 0.31
N VAL A 77 0.70 12.31 0.62
CA VAL A 77 0.88 13.68 1.10
C VAL A 77 0.43 14.69 0.04
N VAL A 78 0.79 14.46 -1.23
CA VAL A 78 0.37 15.34 -2.34
C VAL A 78 -1.15 15.37 -2.47
N VAL A 79 -1.81 14.20 -2.50
CA VAL A 79 -3.27 14.12 -2.60
C VAL A 79 -3.96 14.71 -1.37
N LEU A 80 -3.41 14.52 -0.17
CA LEU A 80 -3.91 15.12 1.06
C LEU A 80 -3.88 16.66 0.98
N LEU A 81 -2.77 17.24 0.52
CA LEU A 81 -2.65 18.69 0.31
C LEU A 81 -3.68 19.18 -0.72
N MET A 82 -3.92 18.40 -1.77
CA MET A 82 -4.98 18.73 -2.72
C MET A 82 -6.36 18.70 -2.05
N VAL A 83 -6.71 17.64 -1.32
CA VAL A 83 -8.00 17.56 -0.63
C VAL A 83 -8.17 18.72 0.36
N LEU A 84 -7.12 19.05 1.12
CA LEU A 84 -7.14 20.18 2.06
C LEU A 84 -7.43 21.51 1.34
N TRP A 85 -6.77 21.75 0.20
CA TRP A 85 -7.04 22.94 -0.61
C TRP A 85 -8.50 23.00 -1.07
N SER A 86 -9.09 21.89 -1.52
CA SER A 86 -10.50 21.85 -1.94
C SER A 86 -11.46 22.17 -0.79
N VAL A 87 -11.13 21.74 0.43
CA VAL A 87 -11.92 22.11 1.62
C VAL A 87 -11.80 23.60 1.91
N ILE A 88 -10.59 24.17 1.84
CA ILE A 88 -10.35 25.60 2.08
C ILE A 88 -11.08 26.46 1.03
N SER A 89 -10.90 26.16 -0.26
CA SER A 89 -11.52 26.92 -1.35
C SER A 89 -13.04 26.91 -1.23
N ARG A 90 -13.65 25.74 -0.94
CA ARG A 90 -15.09 25.62 -0.72
C ARG A 90 -15.60 26.41 0.49
N ARG A 91 -14.79 26.61 1.52
CA ARG A 91 -15.14 27.47 2.67
C ARG A 91 -15.02 28.94 2.31
N MET A 92 -13.99 29.32 1.56
CA MET A 92 -13.81 30.69 1.06
C MET A 92 -14.93 31.10 0.10
N ASP A 93 -15.34 30.22 -0.82
CA ASP A 93 -16.44 30.46 -1.77
C ASP A 93 -17.75 30.81 -1.07
N LYS A 94 -18.08 30.08 0.01
CA LYS A 94 -19.26 30.38 0.84
C LYS A 94 -19.19 31.73 1.54
N THR A 95 -17.99 32.24 1.79
CA THR A 95 -17.77 33.47 2.55
C THR A 95 -17.69 34.69 1.63
N PHE A 96 -17.10 34.54 0.45
CA PHE A 96 -16.82 35.64 -0.49
C PHE A 96 -17.71 35.63 -1.75
N GLY A 97 -18.55 34.61 -1.95
CA GLY A 97 -19.46 34.53 -3.10
C GLY A 97 -18.74 34.31 -4.45
N THR A 98 -17.46 33.99 -4.43
CA THR A 98 -16.64 33.67 -5.61
C THR A 98 -16.69 32.18 -5.91
N SER A 99 -16.49 31.77 -7.17
CA SER A 99 -16.26 30.37 -7.55
C SER A 99 -14.76 30.12 -7.67
N LEU A 100 -14.06 29.84 -6.57
CA LEU A 100 -12.64 29.47 -6.57
C LEU A 100 -12.44 27.97 -6.84
N ILE A 101 -13.52 27.18 -6.89
CA ILE A 101 -13.48 25.77 -7.29
C ILE A 101 -13.21 25.67 -8.80
N VAL A 102 -12.02 25.17 -9.13
CA VAL A 102 -11.65 24.77 -10.49
C VAL A 102 -11.95 23.28 -10.64
N SER A 103 -12.83 22.89 -11.57
CA SER A 103 -13.20 21.49 -11.86
C SER A 103 -11.98 20.57 -12.06
N GLN A 104 -10.94 21.10 -12.71
CA GLN A 104 -9.65 20.44 -12.92
C GLN A 104 -8.99 19.95 -11.62
N PHE A 105 -9.14 20.70 -10.53
CA PHE A 105 -8.53 20.35 -9.26
C PHE A 105 -9.22 19.16 -8.59
N GLN A 106 -10.55 19.09 -8.71
CA GLN A 106 -11.36 17.95 -8.26
C GLN A 106 -11.01 16.67 -9.05
N GLU A 107 -10.82 16.81 -10.36
CA GLU A 107 -10.39 15.71 -11.22
C GLU A 107 -8.95 15.28 -10.94
N GLY A 108 -8.05 16.23 -10.67
CA GLY A 108 -6.67 15.96 -10.29
C GLY A 108 -6.59 15.12 -9.01
N GLN A 109 -7.45 15.40 -8.02
CA GLN A 109 -7.59 14.57 -6.83
C GLN A 109 -8.07 13.15 -7.17
N ARG A 110 -9.09 13.03 -8.01
CA ARG A 110 -9.63 11.73 -8.44
C ARG A 110 -8.55 10.90 -9.15
N MET A 111 -7.76 11.52 -10.03
CA MET A 111 -6.62 10.89 -10.68
C MET A 111 -5.51 10.53 -9.68
N GLY A 112 -5.21 11.41 -8.74
CA GLY A 112 -4.25 11.16 -7.67
C GLY A 112 -4.63 9.95 -6.82
N PHE A 113 -5.89 9.83 -6.40
CA PHE A 113 -6.41 8.65 -5.69
C PHE A 113 -6.29 7.36 -6.50
N ALA A 114 -6.55 7.41 -7.81
CA ALA A 114 -6.35 6.26 -8.68
C ALA A 114 -4.88 5.87 -8.76
N PHE A 115 -3.97 6.84 -8.92
CA PHE A 115 -2.52 6.59 -8.99
C PHE A 115 -2.01 5.99 -7.69
N LEU A 116 -2.45 6.51 -6.54
CA LEU A 116 -2.18 5.95 -5.23
C LEU A 116 -2.56 4.48 -5.14
N THR A 117 -3.78 4.18 -5.55
CA THR A 117 -4.31 2.81 -5.49
C THR A 117 -3.53 1.89 -6.40
N LEU A 118 -3.29 2.29 -7.66
CA LEU A 118 -2.62 1.46 -8.66
C LEU A 118 -1.15 1.21 -8.34
N LEU A 119 -0.46 2.21 -7.79
CA LEU A 119 0.95 2.10 -7.42
C LEU A 119 1.13 1.34 -6.09
N GLY A 120 0.21 1.54 -5.14
CA GLY A 120 0.22 0.89 -3.84
C GLY A 120 -0.32 -0.54 -3.83
N LEU A 121 -1.06 -0.95 -4.87
CA LEU A 121 -1.72 -2.25 -4.91
C LEU A 121 -0.75 -3.43 -4.76
N ASN A 122 0.36 -3.40 -5.51
CA ASN A 122 1.38 -4.43 -5.44
C ASN A 122 2.08 -4.43 -4.06
N PHE A 123 2.30 -3.24 -3.47
CA PHE A 123 2.94 -3.11 -2.17
C PHE A 123 2.06 -3.68 -1.06
N GLY A 124 0.76 -3.38 -1.10
CA GLY A 124 -0.22 -3.96 -0.17
C GLY A 124 -0.30 -5.48 -0.27
N LEU A 125 -0.20 -6.04 -1.49
CA LEU A 125 -0.16 -7.49 -1.70
C LEU A 125 1.11 -8.10 -1.08
N ARG A 126 2.27 -7.49 -1.30
CA ARG A 126 3.56 -7.90 -0.69
C ARG A 126 3.49 -7.95 0.84
N GLU A 127 2.87 -6.95 1.45
CA GLU A 127 2.69 -6.86 2.91
C GLU A 127 1.56 -7.74 3.44
N GLY A 128 0.82 -8.42 2.56
CA GLY A 128 -0.23 -9.35 2.94
C GLY A 128 -1.45 -8.70 3.57
N VAL A 129 -1.75 -7.45 3.23
CA VAL A 129 -2.86 -6.61 3.78
C VAL A 129 -4.25 -7.08 3.30
N ASN A 130 -4.34 -8.25 2.68
CA ASN A 130 -5.61 -8.82 2.26
C ASN A 130 -6.53 -9.00 3.48
N PRO A 131 -7.78 -8.49 3.46
CA PRO A 131 -8.73 -8.70 4.54
C PRO A 131 -8.92 -10.20 4.77
N ARG A 132 -8.46 -10.70 5.91
CA ARG A 132 -8.56 -12.13 6.27
C ARG A 132 -9.78 -12.32 7.13
N VAL A 133 -10.39 -13.48 7.02
CA VAL A 133 -11.48 -13.87 7.91
C VAL A 133 -10.83 -14.31 9.22
N ASP A 134 -10.70 -13.36 10.15
CA ASP A 134 -9.73 -13.40 11.27
C ASP A 134 -9.87 -14.58 12.24
N PHE A 135 -11.04 -15.24 12.31
CA PHE A 135 -11.26 -16.34 13.25
C PHE A 135 -10.68 -17.68 12.76
N TRP A 136 -10.85 -18.02 11.48
CA TRP A 136 -10.32 -19.28 10.94
C TRP A 136 -8.84 -19.19 10.57
N TRP A 137 -8.37 -18.00 10.20
CA TRP A 137 -7.01 -17.85 9.72
C TRP A 137 -5.97 -18.02 10.84
N ALA A 138 -6.29 -17.61 12.07
CA ALA A 138 -5.38 -17.74 13.22
C ALA A 138 -5.00 -19.20 13.50
N GLU A 139 -5.95 -20.12 13.34
CA GLU A 139 -5.79 -21.55 13.67
C GLU A 139 -5.11 -22.37 12.57
N PHE A 140 -4.94 -21.81 11.37
CA PHE A 140 -4.32 -22.52 10.25
C PHE A 140 -2.79 -22.58 10.38
N SER A 141 -2.22 -23.75 10.07
CA SER A 141 -0.77 -23.93 9.95
C SER A 141 -0.20 -23.11 8.78
N ASN A 142 1.09 -22.75 8.86
CA ASN A 142 1.78 -22.01 7.80
C ASN A 142 1.63 -22.66 6.43
N ARG A 143 1.70 -23.99 6.37
CA ARG A 143 1.49 -24.76 5.13
C ARG A 143 0.07 -24.65 4.59
N ARG A 144 -0.96 -24.67 5.45
CA ARG A 144 -2.35 -24.52 5.01
C ARG A 144 -2.61 -23.11 4.50
N LYS A 145 -2.08 -22.09 5.18
CA LYS A 145 -2.12 -20.69 4.73
C LYS A 145 -1.48 -20.53 3.36
N ALA A 146 -0.24 -21.02 3.20
CA ALA A 146 0.49 -20.96 1.94
C ALA A 146 -0.19 -21.74 0.81
N LEU A 147 -0.83 -22.88 1.10
CA LEU A 147 -1.59 -23.64 0.11
C LEU A 147 -2.79 -22.83 -0.40
N ILE A 148 -3.57 -22.25 0.52
CA ILE A 148 -4.73 -21.43 0.18
C ILE A 148 -4.29 -20.23 -0.64
N ASP A 149 -3.28 -19.49 -0.16
CA ASP A 149 -2.73 -18.34 -0.88
C ASP A 149 -2.23 -18.75 -2.26
N PHE A 150 -1.46 -19.84 -2.39
CA PHE A 150 -0.99 -20.35 -3.68
C PHE A 150 -2.14 -20.63 -4.67
N VAL A 151 -3.20 -21.31 -4.21
CA VAL A 151 -4.37 -21.63 -5.04
C VAL A 151 -5.08 -20.36 -5.49
N PHE A 152 -5.33 -19.40 -4.61
CA PHE A 152 -5.94 -18.13 -4.97
C PHE A 152 -5.08 -17.32 -5.93
N HIS A 153 -3.77 -17.25 -5.70
CA HIS A 153 -2.87 -16.54 -6.60
C HIS A 153 -2.87 -17.18 -7.98
N LEU A 154 -2.82 -18.51 -8.07
CA LEU A 154 -2.73 -19.23 -9.34
C LEU A 154 -4.04 -19.22 -10.14
N PHE A 155 -5.18 -19.46 -9.49
CA PHE A 155 -6.47 -19.68 -10.19
C PHE A 155 -7.37 -18.45 -10.23
N LEU A 156 -7.14 -17.46 -9.37
CA LEU A 156 -7.96 -16.25 -9.33
C LEU A 156 -7.17 -15.02 -9.73
N PHE A 157 -6.10 -14.69 -9.01
CA PHE A 157 -5.41 -13.41 -9.21
C PHE A 157 -4.57 -13.37 -10.49
N LEU A 158 -3.81 -14.42 -10.79
CA LEU A 158 -2.99 -14.52 -12.00
C LEU A 158 -3.83 -14.39 -13.29
N PRO A 159 -4.89 -15.20 -13.51
CA PRO A 159 -5.71 -15.07 -14.72
C PRO A 159 -6.47 -13.74 -14.76
N PHE A 160 -6.92 -13.23 -13.62
CA PHE A 160 -7.58 -11.93 -13.56
C PHE A 160 -6.64 -10.79 -13.99
N ALA A 161 -5.46 -10.70 -13.39
CA ALA A 161 -4.48 -9.67 -13.74
C ALA A 161 -4.04 -9.77 -15.20
N TRP A 162 -3.81 -11.00 -15.69
CA TRP A 162 -3.47 -11.26 -17.09
C TRP A 162 -4.58 -10.81 -18.06
N MET A 163 -5.84 -11.16 -17.76
CA MET A 163 -7.00 -10.77 -18.57
C MET A 163 -7.14 -9.25 -18.63
N VAL A 164 -7.01 -8.56 -17.48
CA VAL A 164 -7.10 -7.09 -17.42
C VAL A 164 -6.01 -6.44 -18.27
N ILE A 165 -4.76 -6.91 -18.19
CA ILE A 165 -3.67 -6.43 -19.05
C ILE A 165 -4.01 -6.63 -20.53
N GLY A 166 -4.52 -7.81 -20.91
CA GLY A 166 -4.92 -8.10 -22.29
C GLY A 166 -6.01 -7.17 -22.82
N VAL A 167 -7.02 -6.88 -22.01
CA VAL A 167 -8.11 -5.95 -22.36
C VAL A 167 -7.60 -4.52 -22.47
N LEU A 168 -6.70 -4.10 -21.56
CA LEU A 168 -6.14 -2.74 -21.54
C LEU A 168 -5.06 -2.50 -22.61
N TRP A 169 -4.44 -3.55 -23.14
CA TRP A 169 -3.33 -3.42 -24.08
C TRP A 169 -3.68 -2.60 -25.33
N ASN A 170 -4.78 -2.94 -25.99
CA ASN A 170 -5.18 -2.27 -27.23
C ASN A 170 -5.60 -0.80 -27.01
N PRO A 171 -6.49 -0.47 -26.05
CA PRO A 171 -6.82 0.92 -25.73
C PRO A 171 -5.60 1.75 -25.34
N THR A 172 -4.73 1.22 -24.46
CA THR A 172 -3.56 1.95 -23.98
C THR A 172 -2.53 2.16 -25.09
N ARG A 173 -2.29 1.16 -25.95
CA ARG A 173 -1.42 1.32 -27.12
C ARG A 173 -1.91 2.42 -28.06
N ARG A 174 -3.22 2.50 -28.33
CA ARG A 174 -3.79 3.58 -29.14
C ARG A 174 -3.57 4.95 -28.50
N SER A 175 -3.74 5.06 -27.18
CA SER A 175 -3.49 6.30 -26.44
C SER A 175 -2.01 6.70 -26.41
N VAL A 176 -1.07 5.75 -26.41
CA VAL A 176 0.37 6.03 -26.39
C VAL A 176 0.94 6.32 -27.78
N THR A 177 0.46 5.62 -28.81
CA THR A 177 1.09 5.66 -30.14
C THR A 177 0.46 6.68 -31.08
N GLY A 178 -0.77 7.14 -30.83
CA GLY A 178 -1.53 7.90 -31.83
C GLY A 178 -1.74 7.08 -33.12
N ASN A 179 -2.52 7.58 -34.08
CA ASN A 179 -2.65 6.90 -35.36
C ASN A 179 -1.27 6.80 -36.04
N LEU A 180 -0.79 5.57 -36.25
CA LEU A 180 0.51 5.23 -36.82
C LEU A 180 0.62 5.67 -38.29
N ASN A 181 0.79 6.97 -38.53
CA ASN A 181 1.20 7.54 -39.81
C ASN A 181 2.64 8.07 -39.76
N GLY A 182 3.48 7.56 -38.86
CA GLY A 182 4.93 7.80 -38.84
C GLY A 182 5.39 9.10 -38.17
N GLU A 183 4.49 9.92 -37.64
CA GLU A 183 4.85 11.10 -36.86
C GLU A 183 4.83 10.75 -35.37
N PHE A 184 5.99 10.38 -34.81
CA PHE A 184 6.20 10.22 -33.36
C PHE A 184 6.22 11.59 -32.69
N ASP A 185 5.05 12.24 -32.62
CA ASP A 185 4.88 13.43 -31.83
C ASP A 185 4.60 13.03 -30.38
N THR A 186 5.66 12.94 -29.59
CA THR A 186 5.61 12.74 -28.13
C THR A 186 4.70 13.78 -27.43
N TRP A 187 4.42 14.91 -28.08
CA TRP A 187 3.49 15.94 -27.59
C TRP A 187 2.01 15.69 -27.98
N LYS A 188 1.72 14.81 -28.95
CA LYS A 188 0.35 14.43 -29.35
C LYS A 188 -0.27 13.30 -28.50
N ILE A 189 0.51 12.69 -27.60
CA ILE A 189 -0.01 11.81 -26.51
C ILE A 189 -1.05 12.58 -25.66
N TRP A 190 -0.86 13.89 -25.55
CA TRP A 190 -1.76 14.81 -24.86
C TRP A 190 -2.93 15.27 -25.72
N GLU A 191 -2.86 15.08 -27.05
CA GLU A 191 -3.77 15.67 -28.03
C GLU A 191 -4.88 14.70 -28.50
N THR A 192 -4.77 13.41 -28.18
CA THR A 192 -5.88 12.45 -28.32
C THR A 192 -6.86 12.64 -27.15
N TRP A 193 -7.48 13.82 -27.09
CA TRP A 193 -8.35 14.30 -26.02
C TRP A 193 -9.71 13.62 -26.03
N GLU A 194 -9.81 12.41 -25.48
CA GLU A 194 -11.04 12.06 -24.77
C GLU A 194 -11.01 12.82 -23.44
N GLN A 195 -11.53 14.05 -23.45
CA GLN A 195 -11.74 14.81 -22.22
C GLN A 195 -12.74 14.08 -21.34
N SER A 196 -12.55 14.20 -20.02
CA SER A 196 -13.65 13.89 -19.10
C SER A 196 -14.90 14.63 -19.58
N PRO A 197 -16.10 14.03 -19.53
CA PRO A 197 -17.36 14.74 -19.80
C PRO A 197 -17.56 15.98 -18.91
N ASP A 198 -16.78 16.08 -17.84
CA ASP A 198 -16.74 17.20 -16.91
C ASP A 198 -16.11 18.46 -17.55
N ALA A 199 -16.74 19.63 -17.31
CA ALA A 199 -16.33 20.89 -17.93
C ALA A 199 -14.89 21.28 -17.54
N GLY A 200 -14.02 21.43 -18.54
CA GLY A 200 -12.60 21.74 -18.34
C GLY A 200 -11.75 20.56 -17.90
N GLY A 201 -12.23 19.33 -18.10
CA GLY A 201 -11.65 18.12 -17.53
C GLY A 201 -10.24 17.77 -18.01
N LEU A 202 -9.51 17.10 -17.12
CA LEU A 202 -8.15 16.65 -17.34
C LEU A 202 -8.11 15.54 -18.40
N PRO A 203 -7.01 15.42 -19.16
CA PRO A 203 -6.87 14.35 -20.14
C PRO A 203 -6.92 12.98 -19.45
N VAL A 204 -7.73 12.04 -19.97
CA VAL A 204 -7.93 10.70 -19.39
C VAL A 204 -6.80 9.73 -19.74
N SER A 205 -5.95 10.05 -20.71
CA SER A 205 -4.86 9.19 -21.18
C SER A 205 -3.85 8.79 -20.10
N PRO A 206 -3.37 9.68 -19.20
CA PRO A 206 -2.42 9.31 -18.14
C PRO A 206 -2.95 8.23 -17.19
N ILE A 207 -4.24 8.26 -16.87
CA ILE A 207 -4.84 7.24 -15.99
C ILE A 207 -4.96 5.89 -16.67
N ARG A 208 -5.23 5.82 -17.98
CA ARG A 208 -5.23 4.54 -18.72
C ARG A 208 -3.87 3.85 -18.72
N ILE A 209 -2.80 4.64 -18.93
CA ILE A 209 -1.42 4.15 -18.85
C ILE A 209 -1.14 3.67 -17.42
N MET A 210 -1.51 4.46 -16.41
CA MET A 210 -1.28 4.10 -15.02
C MET A 210 -2.04 2.82 -14.61
N ILE A 211 -3.25 2.61 -15.12
CA ILE A 211 -3.99 1.36 -14.87
C ILE A 211 -3.20 0.17 -15.43
N LEU A 212 -2.72 0.25 -16.67
CA LEU A 212 -1.91 -0.82 -17.25
C LEU A 212 -0.63 -1.07 -16.42
N VAL A 213 0.08 -0.02 -16.03
CA VAL A 213 1.28 -0.12 -15.18
C VAL A 213 0.96 -0.76 -13.84
N GLY A 214 -0.11 -0.32 -13.16
CA GLY A 214 -0.54 -0.87 -11.87
C GLY A 214 -0.86 -2.36 -11.94
N PHE A 215 -1.54 -2.82 -13.01
CA PHE A 215 -1.83 -4.23 -13.21
C PHE A 215 -0.60 -5.07 -13.59
N ILE A 216 0.37 -4.49 -14.32
CA ILE A 216 1.66 -5.15 -14.56
C ILE A 216 2.43 -5.33 -13.24
N LEU A 217 2.47 -4.30 -12.40
CA LEU A 217 3.09 -4.38 -11.07
C LEU A 217 2.40 -5.41 -10.18
N LEU A 218 1.06 -5.45 -10.19
CA LEU A 218 0.28 -6.47 -9.50
C LEU A 218 0.63 -7.87 -10.00
N LEU A 219 0.69 -8.09 -11.32
CA LEU A 219 1.01 -9.39 -11.91
C LEU A 219 2.41 -9.86 -11.48
N LEU A 220 3.39 -8.96 -11.50
CA LEU A 220 4.74 -9.26 -11.01
C LEU A 220 4.70 -9.67 -9.53
N GLN A 221 3.98 -8.93 -8.68
CA GLN A 221 3.89 -9.28 -7.27
C GLN A 221 3.19 -10.62 -7.03
N ILE A 222 2.12 -10.92 -7.77
CA ILE A 222 1.45 -12.23 -7.71
C ILE A 222 2.44 -13.37 -7.99
N LEU A 223 3.34 -13.22 -8.97
CA LEU A 223 4.38 -14.21 -9.25
C LEU A 223 5.38 -14.35 -8.09
N ALA A 224 5.76 -13.25 -7.45
CA ALA A 224 6.62 -13.28 -6.27
C ALA A 224 5.97 -14.02 -5.09
N ASP A 225 4.67 -13.81 -4.85
CA ASP A 225 3.93 -14.48 -3.79
C ASP A 225 3.67 -15.97 -4.10
N ILE A 226 3.48 -16.34 -5.37
CA ILE A 226 3.47 -17.75 -5.80
C ILE A 226 4.80 -18.42 -5.44
N ILE A 227 5.94 -17.80 -5.77
CA ILE A 227 7.27 -18.32 -5.42
C ILE A 227 7.43 -18.46 -3.91
N LYS A 228 7.01 -17.43 -3.15
CA LYS A 228 7.05 -17.42 -1.68
C LYS A 228 6.26 -18.59 -1.09
N ASN A 229 5.04 -18.81 -1.57
CA ASN A 229 4.17 -19.89 -1.11
C ASN A 229 4.72 -21.28 -1.49
N VAL A 230 5.33 -21.42 -2.67
CA VAL A 230 6.00 -22.66 -3.08
C VAL A 230 7.16 -23.00 -2.14
N PHE A 231 7.96 -22.03 -1.70
CA PHE A 231 9.02 -22.29 -0.71
C PHE A 231 8.47 -22.81 0.62
N VAL A 232 7.35 -22.26 1.11
CA VAL A 232 6.68 -22.76 2.32
C VAL A 232 6.18 -24.19 2.13
N LEU A 233 5.56 -24.50 0.98
CA LEU A 233 5.03 -25.83 0.67
C LEU A 233 6.13 -26.90 0.56
N ILE A 234 7.32 -26.54 0.09
CA ILE A 234 8.50 -27.43 0.03
C ILE A 234 9.19 -27.56 1.41
N GLY A 235 8.73 -26.82 2.42
CA GLY A 235 9.29 -26.84 3.78
C GLY A 235 10.53 -25.96 3.94
N ARG A 236 10.77 -25.04 3.01
CA ARG A 236 11.85 -24.03 3.04
C ARG A 236 11.32 -22.68 3.50
N GLU A 237 10.69 -22.67 4.67
CA GLU A 237 10.14 -21.45 5.28
C GLU A 237 11.23 -20.41 5.56
N ASP A 238 12.48 -20.86 5.76
CA ASP A 238 13.69 -20.04 5.88
C ASP A 238 13.87 -19.07 4.70
N LEU A 239 13.56 -19.52 3.48
CA LEU A 239 13.67 -18.73 2.25
C LEU A 239 12.42 -17.89 1.97
N ALA A 240 11.28 -18.27 2.54
CA ALA A 240 10.02 -17.60 2.32
C ALA A 240 9.98 -16.22 3.00
N GLY A 241 10.71 -16.00 4.11
CA GLY A 241 10.71 -14.69 4.79
C GLY A 241 9.28 -14.26 5.12
N ILE A 242 8.54 -15.13 5.80
CA ILE A 242 7.16 -14.88 6.21
C ILE A 242 7.21 -13.77 7.27
N HIS A 243 6.62 -12.61 6.99
CA HIS A 243 6.31 -11.65 8.04
C HIS A 243 5.21 -12.28 8.90
N GLN A 244 5.56 -12.68 10.10
CA GLN A 244 4.60 -13.20 11.07
C GLN A 244 3.78 -12.00 11.53
N HIS A 245 2.64 -11.76 10.88
CA HIS A 245 1.69 -10.76 11.37
C HIS A 245 1.18 -11.24 12.72
N ASP A 246 1.48 -10.47 13.76
CA ASP A 246 1.10 -10.75 15.14
C ASP A 246 -0.40 -11.08 15.18
N ALA A 247 -0.72 -12.25 15.74
CA ALA A 247 -2.10 -12.54 16.08
C ALA A 247 -2.61 -11.41 16.99
N PRO A 248 -3.87 -10.95 16.82
CA PRO A 248 -4.41 -9.94 17.71
C PRO A 248 -4.23 -10.42 19.15
N ILE A 249 -3.57 -9.59 19.97
CA ILE A 249 -3.37 -9.86 21.39
C ILE A 249 -4.74 -10.17 21.97
N ARG A 250 -4.93 -11.43 22.37
CA ARG A 250 -6.18 -11.87 22.98
C ARG A 250 -6.25 -11.18 24.34
N VAL A 251 -7.02 -10.11 24.42
CA VAL A 251 -7.35 -9.46 25.69
C VAL A 251 -8.40 -10.37 26.34
N GLU A 252 -7.92 -11.34 27.11
CA GLU A 252 -8.75 -12.16 28.01
C GLU A 252 -8.97 -11.46 29.37
#